data_AF-A0A1A8UH56-F1
#
_entry.id   AF-A0A1A8UH56-F1
#
_cell.length_a   1.000
_cell.length_b   1.000
_cell.length_c   1.000
_cell.angle_alpha   90.00
_cell.angle_beta   90.00
_cell.angle_gamma   90.00
#
_symmetry.space_group_name_H-M   'P 1'
#
loop_
_entity.id
_entity.type
_entity.pdbx_description
1 polymer ?
#
loop_
_entity_poly.entity_id
_entity_poly.type
_entity_poly.pdbx_seq_one_letter_code
_entity_poly.pdbx_strand_id
1 'polypeptide(L)'
;EMWRDWLNPQSEEMFRKGGFYTEKLLNRTGFRILVLNTNLYYDQNKVTQSTDDPAGQFSWMDWTLTEAANKNEKVYLIGHVPPGFFEKKRNKPWFTSKFNKQYLDLIEKHHCVIAGQFFGHHHTDSFRMFYSAEGVPISTMFLSPGVTPWETTLPGVSNGANNPGIRVFEYDTETLLVKDVVTYYLNLTYANTVTERWEKEY
;
A
#
# COMPACT_ATOMS: atom_id res chain seq x y z
N GLU A 1 -10.96 -17.95 5.06
CA GLU A 1 -11.49 -19.06 4.24
C GLU A 1 -11.22 -18.84 2.76
N MET A 2 -11.73 -17.78 2.14
CA MET A 2 -11.51 -17.52 0.69
C MET A 2 -10.04 -17.38 0.27
N TRP A 3 -9.14 -16.91 1.14
CA TRP A 3 -7.72 -16.71 0.83
C TRP A 3 -6.80 -17.81 1.38
N ARG A 4 -7.38 -18.91 1.90
CA ARG A 4 -6.62 -19.93 2.63
C ARG A 4 -5.47 -20.51 1.80
N ASP A 5 -5.69 -20.73 0.51
CA ASP A 5 -4.69 -21.32 -0.40
C ASP A 5 -3.48 -20.40 -0.66
N TRP A 6 -3.55 -19.13 -0.27
CA TRP A 6 -2.46 -18.16 -0.38
C TRP A 6 -1.76 -17.87 0.94
N LEU A 7 -2.21 -18.47 2.05
CA LEU A 7 -1.74 -18.16 3.39
C LEU A 7 -1.08 -19.37 4.03
N ASN A 8 0.14 -19.19 4.53
CA ASN A 8 0.74 -20.13 5.46
C ASN A 8 -0.06 -20.18 6.77
N PRO A 9 0.02 -21.26 7.57
CA PRO A 9 -0.76 -21.40 8.79
C PRO A 9 -0.63 -20.23 9.78
N GLN A 10 0.58 -19.71 9.97
CA GLN A 10 0.81 -18.54 10.84
C GLN A 10 0.17 -17.26 10.25
N SER A 11 0.22 -17.08 8.94
CA SER A 11 -0.42 -15.96 8.25
C SER A 11 -1.93 -16.03 8.34
N GLU A 12 -2.52 -17.23 8.28
CA GLU A 12 -3.95 -17.43 8.48
C GLU A 12 -4.38 -17.00 9.91
N GLU A 13 -3.60 -17.35 10.93
CA GLU A 13 -3.86 -16.94 12.31
C GLU A 13 -3.80 -15.40 12.46
N MET A 14 -2.76 -14.77 11.92
CA MET A 14 -2.61 -13.31 11.94
C MET A 14 -3.75 -12.61 11.17
N PHE A 15 -4.13 -13.17 10.01
CA PHE A 15 -5.25 -12.67 9.22
C PHE A 15 -6.56 -12.73 10.00
N ARG A 16 -6.84 -13.85 10.69
CA ARG A 16 -8.03 -13.99 11.55
C ARG A 16 -8.04 -13.00 12.72
N LYS A 17 -6.86 -12.69 13.28
CA LYS A 17 -6.73 -11.78 14.41
C LYS A 17 -6.93 -10.30 14.02
N GLY A 18 -6.39 -9.86 12.89
CA GLY A 18 -6.35 -8.43 12.57
C GLY A 18 -6.40 -8.07 11.08
N GLY A 19 -6.52 -9.04 10.17
CA GLY A 19 -6.54 -8.81 8.72
C GLY A 19 -5.19 -8.47 8.12
N PHE A 20 -4.09 -8.73 8.83
CA PHE A 20 -2.72 -8.48 8.39
C PHE A 20 -1.85 -9.72 8.57
N TYR A 21 -0.81 -9.85 7.75
CA TYR A 21 0.05 -11.04 7.73
C TYR A 21 1.33 -10.78 6.91
N THR A 22 2.26 -11.73 6.91
CA THR A 22 3.47 -11.67 6.10
C THR A 22 3.72 -13.00 5.41
N GLU A 23 4.15 -12.95 4.15
CA GLU A 23 4.49 -14.14 3.38
C GLU A 23 5.89 -14.02 2.80
N LYS A 24 6.65 -15.12 2.81
CA LYS A 24 7.90 -15.20 2.03
C LYS A 24 7.56 -15.38 0.56
N LEU A 25 8.34 -14.78 -0.33
CA LEU A 25 8.12 -14.99 -1.77
C LEU A 25 8.42 -16.46 -2.12
N LEU A 26 7.49 -17.09 -2.83
CA LEU A 26 7.64 -18.48 -3.27
C LEU A 26 8.90 -18.63 -4.12
N ASN A 27 9.67 -19.68 -3.83
CA ASN A 27 10.93 -20.02 -4.50
C ASN A 27 11.99 -18.90 -4.47
N ARG A 28 11.90 -17.98 -3.50
CA ARG A 28 12.85 -16.86 -3.35
C ARG A 28 13.20 -16.62 -1.89
N THR A 29 14.38 -17.09 -1.48
CA THR A 29 14.92 -16.83 -0.15
C THR A 29 15.33 -15.38 -0.01
N GLY A 30 15.18 -14.79 1.18
CA GLY A 30 15.60 -13.41 1.42
C GLY A 30 14.51 -12.37 1.15
N PHE A 31 13.32 -12.76 0.69
CA PHE A 31 12.28 -11.80 0.31
C PHE A 31 10.94 -12.12 0.94
N ARG A 32 10.22 -11.08 1.38
CA ARG A 32 8.86 -11.20 1.90
C ARG A 32 7.96 -10.03 1.49
N ILE A 33 6.66 -10.28 1.58
CA ILE A 33 5.60 -9.27 1.52
C ILE A 33 5.03 -9.10 2.94
N LEU A 34 4.81 -7.85 3.34
CA LEU A 34 4.08 -7.50 4.56
C LEU A 34 2.74 -6.88 4.15
N VAL A 35 1.65 -7.58 4.46
CA VAL A 35 0.29 -7.16 4.12
C VAL A 35 -0.34 -6.52 5.35
N LEU A 36 -0.64 -5.23 5.25
CA LEU A 36 -1.16 -4.42 6.34
C LEU A 36 -2.67 -4.18 6.19
N ASN A 37 -3.40 -4.27 7.30
CA ASN A 37 -4.76 -3.77 7.42
C ASN A 37 -4.74 -2.30 7.85
N THR A 38 -4.47 -1.38 6.92
CA THR A 38 -4.43 0.05 7.22
C THR A 38 -5.81 0.70 7.38
N ASN A 39 -6.90 -0.05 7.17
CA ASN A 39 -8.26 0.41 7.50
C ASN A 39 -8.45 0.61 9.02
N LEU A 40 -7.61 -0.06 9.83
CA LEU A 40 -7.55 0.15 11.27
C LEU A 40 -7.16 1.59 11.64
N TYR A 41 -6.45 2.28 10.75
CA TYR A 41 -5.93 3.63 10.99
C TYR A 41 -6.83 4.75 10.44
N TYR A 42 -7.89 4.38 9.72
CA TYR A 42 -8.75 5.30 9.03
C TYR A 42 -9.48 6.26 10.00
N ASP A 43 -9.51 7.55 9.70
CA ASP A 43 -10.08 8.61 10.53
C ASP A 43 -11.58 8.41 10.84
N GLN A 44 -12.28 7.70 9.96
CA GLN A 44 -13.69 7.35 10.12
C GLN A 44 -13.92 6.01 10.85
N ASN A 45 -12.88 5.25 11.18
CA ASN A 45 -13.01 3.99 11.88
C ASN A 45 -13.25 4.23 13.38
N LYS A 46 -14.52 4.19 13.79
CA LYS A 46 -14.93 4.41 15.19
C LYS A 46 -14.46 3.31 16.15
N VAL A 47 -14.16 2.11 15.65
CA VAL A 47 -13.75 0.96 16.48
C VAL A 47 -12.35 1.18 17.08
N THR A 48 -11.48 1.93 16.39
CA THR A 48 -10.07 2.09 16.75
C THR A 48 -9.71 3.45 17.33
N GLN A 49 -10.68 4.36 17.51
CA GLN A 49 -10.44 5.76 17.93
C GLN A 49 -9.68 5.90 19.26
N SER A 50 -9.93 4.99 20.20
CA SER A 50 -9.32 5.02 21.55
C SER A 50 -8.22 3.98 21.74
N THR A 51 -7.73 3.36 20.66
CA THR A 51 -6.72 2.30 20.72
C THR A 51 -5.40 2.77 20.15
N ASP A 52 -4.33 2.59 20.92
CA ASP A 52 -2.99 3.07 20.56
C ASP A 52 -2.31 2.24 19.49
N ASP A 53 -2.57 0.93 19.49
CA ASP A 53 -2.09 -0.01 18.49
C ASP A 53 -3.21 -1.03 18.18
N PRO A 54 -4.16 -0.69 17.30
CA PRO A 54 -5.27 -1.56 16.95
C PRO A 54 -4.81 -2.93 16.47
N ALA A 55 -5.31 -3.98 17.12
CA ALA A 55 -4.93 -5.38 16.90
C ALA A 55 -3.42 -5.70 17.08
N GLY A 56 -2.63 -4.77 17.64
CA GLY A 56 -1.19 -4.91 17.81
C GLY A 56 -0.40 -4.80 16.50
N GLN A 57 -0.98 -4.22 15.44
CA GLN A 57 -0.39 -4.22 14.11
C GLN A 57 0.92 -3.42 14.02
N PHE A 58 1.05 -2.28 14.71
CA PHE A 58 2.30 -1.51 14.71
C PHE A 58 3.42 -2.25 15.43
N SER A 59 3.14 -2.81 16.60
CA SER A 59 4.11 -3.62 17.36
C SER A 59 4.53 -4.85 16.57
N TRP A 60 3.57 -5.51 15.91
CA TRP A 60 3.84 -6.65 15.04
C TRP A 60 4.65 -6.26 13.79
N MET A 61 4.35 -5.11 13.17
CA MET A 61 5.10 -4.59 12.02
C MET A 61 6.54 -4.29 12.42
N ASP A 62 6.75 -3.63 13.57
CA ASP A 62 8.08 -3.33 14.11
C ASP A 62 8.90 -4.61 14.33
N TRP A 63 8.29 -5.61 14.99
CA TRP A 63 8.93 -6.90 15.21
C TRP A 63 9.24 -7.63 13.90
N THR A 64 8.31 -7.65 12.96
CA THR A 64 8.47 -8.37 11.69
C THR A 64 9.57 -7.76 10.82
N LEU A 65 9.67 -6.42 10.78
CA LEU A 65 10.71 -5.72 10.04
C LEU A 65 12.09 -5.84 10.71
N THR A 66 12.12 -5.83 12.05
CA THR A 66 13.35 -6.14 12.81
C THR A 66 13.84 -7.55 12.49
N GLU A 67 12.95 -8.53 12.45
CA GLU A 67 13.28 -9.91 12.11
C GLU A 67 13.73 -10.07 10.66
N ALA A 68 13.15 -9.30 9.73
CA ALA A 68 13.63 -9.24 8.35
C ALA A 68 15.07 -8.70 8.29
N ALA A 69 15.38 -7.64 9.04
CA ALA A 69 16.74 -7.10 9.11
C ALA A 69 17.74 -8.12 9.66
N ASN A 70 17.40 -8.80 10.76
CA ASN A 70 18.23 -9.86 11.36
C ASN A 70 18.50 -11.02 10.39
N LYS A 71 17.59 -11.29 9.46
CA LYS A 71 17.68 -12.36 8.47
C LYS A 71 18.18 -11.89 7.11
N ASN A 72 18.63 -10.64 7.00
CA ASN A 72 19.04 -10.01 5.74
C ASN A 72 17.97 -10.10 4.64
N GLU A 73 16.70 -9.99 5.00
CA GLU A 73 15.59 -10.03 4.07
C GLU A 73 15.21 -8.63 3.55
N LYS A 74 14.68 -8.54 2.32
CA LYS A 74 14.01 -7.35 1.78
C LYS A 74 12.50 -7.53 1.77
N VAL A 75 11.79 -6.43 1.95
CA VAL A 75 10.35 -6.41 2.21
C VAL A 75 9.64 -5.48 1.26
N TYR A 76 8.57 -5.97 0.62
CA TYR A 76 7.52 -5.12 0.06
C TYR A 76 6.40 -4.93 1.07
N LEU A 77 6.00 -3.67 1.30
CA LEU A 77 4.84 -3.33 2.11
C LEU A 77 3.63 -3.14 1.21
N ILE A 78 2.50 -3.76 1.52
CA ILE A 78 1.24 -3.51 0.82
C ILE A 78 0.13 -3.18 1.81
N GLY A 79 -0.76 -2.27 1.42
CA GLY A 79 -1.91 -1.86 2.23
C GLY A 79 -2.98 -1.17 1.40
N HIS A 80 -4.16 -0.91 1.98
CA HIS A 80 -5.25 -0.27 1.25
C HIS A 80 -5.18 1.26 1.35
N VAL A 81 -5.45 1.79 2.55
CA VAL A 81 -5.45 3.23 2.85
C VAL A 81 -4.00 3.70 3.08
N PRO A 82 -3.50 4.70 2.34
CA PRO A 82 -2.14 5.21 2.52
C PRO A 82 -2.06 6.28 3.64
N PRO A 83 -0.87 6.46 4.25
CA PRO A 83 -0.59 7.63 5.09
C PRO A 83 -0.49 8.91 4.24
N GLY A 84 -0.42 10.05 4.91
CA GLY A 84 -0.29 11.36 4.29
C GLY A 84 -1.63 11.89 3.79
N PHE A 85 -1.60 12.66 2.71
CA PHE A 85 -2.74 13.42 2.19
C PHE A 85 -3.18 12.94 0.81
N PHE A 86 -4.47 13.11 0.52
CA PHE A 86 -5.03 12.93 -0.81
C PHE A 86 -4.66 14.10 -1.72
N GLU A 87 -4.01 13.84 -2.85
CA GLU A 87 -3.48 14.89 -3.73
C GLU A 87 -4.58 15.70 -4.46
N LYS A 88 -5.78 15.13 -4.63
CA LYS A 88 -6.92 15.84 -5.24
C LYS A 88 -7.65 16.78 -4.29
N LYS A 89 -7.31 16.79 -2.98
CA LYS A 89 -7.96 17.65 -1.99
C LYS A 89 -6.98 18.14 -0.91
N ARG A 90 -6.85 19.46 -0.81
CA ARG A 90 -6.03 20.11 0.23
C ARG A 90 -6.47 19.67 1.64
N ASN A 91 -5.49 19.35 2.49
CA ASN A 91 -5.68 19.00 3.90
C ASN A 91 -6.64 17.82 4.16
N LYS A 92 -6.72 16.83 3.26
CA LYS A 92 -7.44 15.58 3.52
C LYS A 92 -6.48 14.41 3.79
N PRO A 93 -6.16 14.11 5.07
CA PRO A 93 -5.53 12.86 5.44
C PRO A 93 -6.57 11.74 5.60
N TRP A 94 -6.12 10.49 5.61
CA TRP A 94 -6.96 9.34 5.91
C TRP A 94 -6.60 8.70 7.24
N PHE A 95 -5.33 8.68 7.61
CA PHE A 95 -4.92 8.26 8.94
C PHE A 95 -5.21 9.36 9.94
N THR A 96 -5.53 8.98 11.18
CA THR A 96 -5.42 9.93 12.29
C THR A 96 -3.99 10.45 12.40
N SER A 97 -3.78 11.64 12.96
CA SER A 97 -2.44 12.22 13.11
C SER A 97 -1.49 11.30 13.89
N LYS A 98 -2.01 10.61 14.91
CA LYS A 98 -1.28 9.62 15.72
C LYS A 98 -0.78 8.45 14.86
N PHE A 99 -1.68 7.79 14.14
CA PHE A 99 -1.32 6.62 13.33
C PHE A 99 -0.44 7.01 12.14
N ASN A 100 -0.66 8.19 11.57
CA ASN A 100 0.22 8.72 10.53
C ASN A 100 1.65 8.89 11.03
N LYS A 101 1.82 9.48 12.23
CA LYS A 101 3.15 9.62 12.84
C LYS A 101 3.78 8.26 13.13
N GLN A 102 3.07 7.34 13.75
CA GLN A 102 3.60 6.00 14.06
C GLN A 102 4.03 5.25 12.79
N TYR A 103 3.27 5.36 11.70
CA TYR A 103 3.67 4.78 10.42
C TYR A 103 4.97 5.40 9.89
N LEU A 104 5.10 6.73 9.90
CA LEU A 104 6.30 7.43 9.46
C LEU A 104 7.53 7.04 10.30
N ASP A 105 7.38 7.01 11.63
CA ASP A 105 8.45 6.62 12.55
C ASP A 105 8.91 5.17 12.26
N LEU A 106 8.02 4.26 11.85
CA LEU A 106 8.38 2.90 11.46
C LEU A 106 9.06 2.81 10.10
N ILE A 107 8.66 3.57 9.07
CA ILE A 107 9.42 3.53 7.81
C ILE A 107 10.80 4.15 8.02
N GLU A 108 10.92 5.22 8.80
CA GLU A 108 12.23 5.80 9.12
C GLU A 108 13.11 4.83 9.92
N LYS A 109 12.55 4.05 10.85
CA LYS A 109 13.31 3.02 11.58
C LYS A 109 13.76 1.87 10.67
N HIS A 110 12.93 1.44 9.73
CA HIS A 110 13.10 0.17 8.98
C HIS A 110 13.39 0.34 7.49
N HIS A 111 13.65 1.55 7.01
CA HIS A 111 13.80 1.80 5.57
C HIS A 111 14.85 0.91 4.88
N CYS A 112 15.92 0.53 5.59
CA CYS A 112 16.98 -0.34 5.07
C CYS A 112 16.50 -1.71 4.57
N VAL A 113 15.37 -2.22 5.07
CA VAL A 113 14.78 -3.51 4.61
C VAL A 113 13.58 -3.31 3.69
N ILE A 114 12.99 -2.12 3.63
CA ILE A 114 11.80 -1.84 2.82
C ILE A 114 12.22 -1.48 1.40
N ALA A 115 11.96 -2.38 0.45
CA ALA A 115 12.30 -2.21 -0.96
C ALA A 115 11.22 -1.45 -1.76
N GLY A 116 10.01 -1.33 -1.22
CA GLY A 116 8.90 -0.62 -1.87
C GLY A 116 7.61 -0.73 -1.07
N GLN A 117 6.72 0.24 -1.27
CA GLN A 117 5.40 0.27 -0.64
C GLN A 117 4.33 0.43 -1.72
N PHE A 118 3.25 -0.35 -1.67
CA PHE A 118 2.22 -0.40 -2.71
C PHE A 118 0.84 -0.28 -2.09
N PHE A 119 0.15 0.80 -2.45
CA PHE A 119 -1.12 1.18 -1.85
C PHE A 119 -2.15 1.57 -2.93
N GLY A 120 -3.41 1.71 -2.51
CA GLY A 120 -4.51 2.11 -3.38
C GLY A 120 -5.35 3.20 -2.73
N HIS A 121 -6.65 2.92 -2.56
CA HIS A 121 -7.67 3.78 -1.94
C HIS A 121 -8.03 5.06 -2.72
N HIS A 122 -7.05 5.76 -3.30
CA HIS A 122 -7.28 7.04 -3.97
C HIS A 122 -7.95 6.90 -5.35
N HIS A 123 -7.83 5.73 -5.99
CA HIS A 123 -8.24 5.44 -7.36
C HIS A 123 -7.50 6.24 -8.45
N THR A 124 -6.74 7.25 -8.06
CA THR A 124 -5.84 8.04 -8.89
C THR A 124 -4.42 7.48 -8.85
N ASP A 125 -3.67 7.78 -9.89
CA ASP A 125 -2.27 7.43 -10.00
C ASP A 125 -1.37 8.48 -9.33
N SER A 126 -0.58 8.06 -8.36
CA SER A 126 0.35 8.94 -7.67
C SER A 126 1.47 8.16 -6.96
N PHE A 127 2.38 8.87 -6.31
CA PHE A 127 3.40 8.28 -5.46
C PHE A 127 3.65 9.16 -4.23
N ARG A 128 4.32 8.61 -3.22
CA ARG A 128 4.78 9.36 -2.03
C ARG A 128 6.25 9.09 -1.79
N MET A 129 6.98 10.15 -1.46
CA MET A 129 8.38 10.07 -1.04
C MET A 129 8.45 10.15 0.49
N PHE A 130 9.35 9.36 1.07
CA PHE A 130 9.67 9.40 2.49
C PHE A 130 11.12 9.85 2.65
N TYR A 131 11.36 10.74 3.60
CA TYR A 131 12.68 11.31 3.88
C TYR A 131 13.03 11.08 5.35
N SER A 132 14.31 10.87 5.65
CA SER A 132 14.81 10.87 7.03
C SER A 132 14.77 12.28 7.64
N ALA A 133 15.02 12.38 8.94
CA ALA A 133 15.20 13.65 9.65
C ALA A 133 16.28 14.57 9.01
N GLU A 134 17.29 13.99 8.34
CA GLU A 134 18.35 14.71 7.63
C GLU A 134 17.95 15.10 6.19
N GLY A 135 16.74 14.76 5.74
CA GLY A 135 16.24 15.10 4.40
C GLY A 135 16.72 14.15 3.31
N VAL A 136 17.24 12.97 3.66
CA VAL A 136 17.67 11.95 2.69
C VAL A 136 16.46 11.13 2.25
N PRO A 137 16.23 10.89 0.94
CA PRO A 137 15.14 10.01 0.49
C PRO A 137 15.43 8.56 0.94
N ILE A 138 14.50 7.98 1.69
CA ILE A 138 14.66 6.66 2.32
C ILE A 138 13.68 5.61 1.81
N SER A 139 12.52 6.02 1.25
CA SER A 139 11.54 5.08 0.72
C SER A 139 10.58 5.74 -0.26
N THR A 140 9.90 4.92 -1.07
CA THR A 140 8.88 5.35 -2.02
C THR A 140 7.65 4.46 -1.89
N MET A 141 6.47 5.08 -1.96
CA MET A 141 5.19 4.41 -2.05
C MET A 141 4.53 4.69 -3.40
N PHE A 142 4.08 3.65 -4.08
CA PHE A 142 3.29 3.74 -5.30
C PHE A 142 1.80 3.63 -4.97
N LEU A 143 1.01 4.62 -5.40
CA LEU A 143 -0.44 4.59 -5.31
C LEU A 143 -0.99 4.19 -6.68
N SER A 144 -1.51 2.97 -6.77
CA SER A 144 -2.03 2.45 -8.03
C SER A 144 -3.46 2.95 -8.29
N PRO A 145 -3.83 3.22 -9.55
CA PRO A 145 -5.18 3.64 -9.88
C PRO A 145 -6.20 2.53 -9.62
N GLY A 146 -7.47 2.91 -9.59
CA GLY A 146 -8.58 1.96 -9.43
C GLY A 146 -9.06 1.42 -10.78
N VAL A 147 -9.59 0.20 -10.77
CA VAL A 147 -10.36 -0.32 -11.91
C VAL A 147 -11.72 0.39 -12.01
N THR A 148 -12.31 0.78 -10.87
CA THR A 148 -13.58 1.50 -10.90
C THR A 148 -13.40 2.92 -11.44
N PRO A 149 -14.26 3.37 -12.39
CA PRO A 149 -14.24 4.74 -12.89
C PRO A 149 -15.10 5.69 -12.05
N TRP A 150 -15.58 5.23 -10.89
CA TRP A 150 -16.52 5.96 -10.05
C TRP A 150 -16.04 7.38 -9.76
N GLU A 151 -16.89 8.35 -10.10
CA GLU A 151 -16.64 9.75 -9.78
C GLU A 151 -16.81 9.99 -8.28
N THR A 152 -15.75 10.47 -7.63
CA THR A 152 -15.79 10.65 -6.19
C THR A 152 -16.83 11.66 -5.71
N THR A 153 -17.60 11.28 -4.70
CA THR A 153 -18.53 12.16 -3.99
C THR A 153 -17.86 12.99 -2.88
N LEU A 154 -16.52 12.92 -2.75
CA LEU A 154 -15.79 13.68 -1.74
C LEU A 154 -16.01 15.19 -1.94
N PRO A 155 -16.61 15.91 -0.96
CA PRO A 155 -16.91 17.32 -1.14
C PRO A 155 -15.65 18.15 -1.43
N GLY A 156 -15.73 19.02 -2.43
CA GLY A 156 -14.62 19.88 -2.86
C GLY A 156 -13.69 19.26 -3.90
N VAL A 157 -13.95 18.02 -4.35
CA VAL A 157 -13.32 17.46 -5.55
C VAL A 157 -14.29 17.62 -6.71
N SER A 158 -13.83 18.20 -7.82
CA SER A 158 -14.59 18.36 -9.06
C SER A 158 -13.99 17.50 -10.17
N ASN A 159 -14.83 16.89 -11.02
CA ASN A 159 -14.43 15.94 -12.07
C ASN A 159 -13.51 14.85 -11.50
N GLY A 160 -14.03 14.16 -10.49
CA GLY A 160 -13.30 13.23 -9.64
C GLY A 160 -13.26 11.79 -10.16
N ALA A 161 -13.59 11.57 -11.43
CA ALA A 161 -13.56 10.26 -12.08
C ALA A 161 -12.15 9.92 -12.60
N ASN A 162 -11.96 8.65 -12.94
CA ASN A 162 -10.78 8.12 -13.61
C ASN A 162 -11.21 7.08 -14.66
N ASN A 163 -10.35 6.77 -15.63
CA ASN A 163 -10.52 5.56 -16.41
C ASN A 163 -10.15 4.33 -15.54
N PRO A 164 -10.70 3.14 -15.83
CA PRO A 164 -10.20 1.89 -15.25
C PRO A 164 -8.71 1.74 -15.53
N GLY A 165 -7.91 1.50 -14.49
CA GLY A 165 -6.47 1.30 -14.58
C GLY A 165 -5.99 0.01 -13.90
N ILE A 166 -4.97 -0.62 -14.49
CA ILE A 166 -4.21 -1.73 -13.88
C ILE A 166 -2.72 -1.45 -14.01
N ARG A 167 -1.91 -1.97 -13.10
CA ARG A 167 -0.48 -1.70 -13.03
C ARG A 167 0.36 -2.97 -12.91
N VAL A 168 1.46 -3.00 -13.66
CA VAL A 168 2.47 -4.05 -13.64
C VAL A 168 3.80 -3.44 -13.23
N PHE A 169 4.48 -4.05 -12.25
CA PHE A 169 5.81 -3.63 -11.81
C PHE A 169 6.86 -4.61 -12.32
N GLU A 170 7.93 -4.06 -12.89
CA GLU A 170 9.15 -4.81 -13.16
C GLU A 170 10.11 -4.58 -12.00
N TYR A 171 10.71 -5.65 -11.49
CA TYR A 171 11.61 -5.57 -10.35
C TYR A 171 12.81 -6.50 -10.50
N ASP A 172 13.89 -6.12 -9.85
CA ASP A 172 15.10 -6.91 -9.74
C ASP A 172 14.87 -8.09 -8.80
N THR A 173 15.01 -9.27 -9.36
CA THR A 173 14.75 -10.54 -8.69
C THR A 173 15.76 -10.91 -7.61
N GLU A 174 16.92 -10.24 -7.58
CA GLU A 174 18.01 -10.43 -6.62
C GLU A 174 17.97 -9.38 -5.49
N THR A 175 17.22 -8.29 -5.65
CA THR A 175 17.24 -7.16 -4.68
C THR A 175 15.88 -6.60 -4.27
N LEU A 176 14.80 -6.98 -4.96
CA LEU A 176 13.48 -6.33 -4.91
C LEU A 176 13.48 -4.85 -5.32
N LEU A 177 14.52 -4.37 -5.99
CA LEU A 177 14.49 -3.01 -6.51
C LEU A 177 13.46 -2.92 -7.64
N VAL A 178 12.45 -2.06 -7.50
CA VAL A 178 11.54 -1.72 -8.60
C VAL A 178 12.34 -1.05 -9.72
N LYS A 179 12.32 -1.63 -10.91
CA LYS A 179 13.07 -1.17 -12.10
C LYS A 179 12.19 -0.35 -13.02
N ASP A 180 10.93 -0.77 -13.19
CA ASP A 180 9.99 -0.08 -14.06
C ASP A 180 8.54 -0.32 -13.59
N VAL A 181 7.64 0.52 -14.10
CA VAL A 181 6.20 0.44 -13.85
C VAL A 181 5.45 0.75 -15.13
N VAL A 182 4.57 -0.17 -15.54
CA VAL A 182 3.69 0.01 -16.69
C VAL A 182 2.26 0.09 -16.20
N THR A 183 1.59 1.18 -16.54
CA THR A 183 0.16 1.33 -16.28
C THR A 183 -0.61 1.10 -17.57
N TYR A 184 -1.63 0.26 -17.51
CA TYR A 184 -2.58 0.06 -18.59
C TYR A 184 -3.91 0.66 -18.18
N TYR A 185 -4.64 1.20 -19.14
CA TYR A 185 -5.94 1.78 -18.91
C TYR A 185 -6.95 1.32 -19.97
N LEU A 186 -8.23 1.40 -19.60
CA LEU A 186 -9.34 1.23 -20.52
C LEU A 186 -9.95 2.61 -20.78
N ASN A 187 -9.91 3.10 -22.03
CA ASN A 187 -10.67 4.30 -22.38
C ASN A 187 -12.18 3.97 -22.32
N LEU A 188 -12.82 4.30 -21.20
CA LEU A 188 -14.18 3.85 -20.92
C LEU A 188 -15.20 4.42 -21.91
N THR A 189 -15.01 5.67 -22.36
CA THR A 189 -15.88 6.29 -23.37
C THR A 189 -15.81 5.55 -24.70
N TYR A 190 -14.59 5.19 -25.14
CA TYR A 190 -14.39 4.39 -26.35
C TYR A 190 -14.94 2.97 -26.18
N ALA A 191 -14.67 2.33 -25.04
CA ALA A 191 -15.10 0.96 -24.76
C ALA A 191 -16.63 0.80 -24.80
N ASN A 192 -17.37 1.78 -24.27
CA ASN A 192 -18.83 1.78 -24.27
C ASN A 192 -19.46 2.03 -25.64
N THR A 193 -18.71 2.60 -26.60
CA THR A 193 -19.24 2.98 -27.92
C THR A 193 -18.76 2.06 -29.04
N VAL A 194 -17.57 1.47 -28.91
CA VAL A 194 -16.92 0.68 -29.97
C VAL A 194 -16.63 -0.74 -29.50
N THR A 195 -15.62 -0.93 -28.65
CA THR A 195 -15.24 -2.24 -28.11
C THR A 195 -14.26 -2.09 -26.95
N GLU A 196 -14.28 -3.05 -26.02
CA GLU A 196 -13.31 -3.10 -24.92
C GLU A 196 -11.90 -3.37 -25.46
N ARG A 197 -10.97 -2.46 -25.14
CA ARG A 197 -9.54 -2.64 -25.42
C ARG A 197 -8.71 -1.93 -24.37
N TRP A 198 -7.95 -2.70 -23.61
CA TRP A 198 -6.93 -2.15 -22.70
C TRP A 198 -5.70 -1.75 -23.50
N GLU A 199 -5.15 -0.58 -23.17
CA GLU A 199 -3.99 -0.01 -23.85
C GLU A 199 -2.95 0.42 -22.82
N LYS A 200 -1.67 0.40 -23.22
CA LYS A 200 -0.59 0.92 -22.39
C LYS A 200 -0.78 2.44 -22.25
N GLU A 201 -0.82 2.93 -21.02
CA GLU A 201 -0.89 4.37 -20.71
C GLU A 201 0.50 5.00 -20.75
N TYR A 202 1.45 4.43 -19.99
CA TYR A 202 2.87 4.80 -19.97
C TYR A 202 3.76 3.65 -19.49
#